data_AF-E2B2K0-F1
#
_entry.id   AF-E2B2K0-F1
#
_cell.length_a   1.000
_cell.length_b   1.000
_cell.length_c   1.000
_cell.angle_alpha   90.00
_cell.angle_beta   90.00
_cell.angle_gamma   90.00
#
_symmetry.space_group_name_H-M   'P 1'
#
loop_
_entity.id
_entity.type
_entity.pdbx_description
1 polymer ?
#
loop_
_entity_poly.entity_id
_entity_poly.type
_entity_poly.pdbx_seq_one_letter_code
_entity_poly.pdbx_strand_id
1 'polypeptide(L)'
;MCRYEAVELICREVKAVYKDSEIDWLLVYDAGCTIDDTALPEHVTEPNDLDRLIGGTFKLFLAALPTAPTIVTVARSSEDEYCPPESVEQIQCAVLDELHLRLGSEVDVQFAYQQDEEQQ
;
A
#
# COMPACT_ATOMS: atom_id res chain seq x y z
N MET A 1 20.66 16.34 -20.52
CA MET A 1 21.38 15.08 -20.76
C MET A 1 20.37 14.04 -21.22
N CYS A 2 20.69 13.30 -22.26
CA CYS A 2 19.87 12.15 -22.64
C CYS A 2 20.01 11.10 -21.52
N ARG A 3 18.92 10.47 -21.05
CA ARG A 3 18.96 9.49 -19.93
C ARG A 3 20.05 8.43 -20.08
N TYR A 4 20.37 8.06 -21.32
CA TYR A 4 21.41 7.08 -21.66
C TYR A 4 22.84 7.56 -21.34
N GLU A 5 23.16 8.85 -21.48
CA GLU A 5 24.50 9.38 -21.23
C GLU A 5 24.87 9.33 -19.74
N ALA A 6 23.89 9.57 -18.85
CA ALA A 6 24.10 9.51 -17.39
C ALA A 6 24.33 8.08 -16.91
N VAL A 7 23.59 7.11 -17.46
CA VAL A 7 23.76 5.69 -17.13
C VAL A 7 25.12 5.17 -17.61
N GLU A 8 25.57 5.57 -18.79
CA GLU A 8 26.91 5.21 -19.30
C GLU A 8 28.03 5.78 -18.42
N LEU A 9 27.86 7.01 -17.90
CA LEU A 9 28.81 7.62 -16.99
C LEU A 9 28.90 6.85 -15.67
N ILE A 10 27.77 6.55 -15.03
CA ILE A 10 27.72 5.77 -13.78
C ILE A 10 28.35 4.39 -14.00
N CYS A 11 28.01 3.70 -15.08
CA CYS A 11 28.57 2.39 -15.39
C CYS A 11 30.10 2.45 -15.52
N ARG A 12 30.62 3.51 -16.16
CA ARG A 12 32.06 3.74 -16.29
C ARG A 12 32.73 4.01 -14.94
N GLU A 13 32.12 4.82 -14.09
CA GLU A 13 32.65 5.16 -12.76
C GLU A 13 32.69 3.94 -11.84
N VAL A 14 31.62 3.13 -11.82
CA VAL A 14 31.58 1.89 -11.01
C VAL A 14 32.66 0.91 -11.48
N LYS A 15 32.80 0.70 -12.79
CA LYS A 15 33.83 -0.19 -13.37
C LYS A 15 35.26 0.35 -13.23
N ALA A 16 35.44 1.64 -12.92
CA ALA A 16 36.76 2.20 -12.64
C ALA A 16 37.25 1.86 -11.22
N VAL A 17 36.33 1.52 -10.30
CA VAL A 17 36.63 1.22 -8.89
C VAL A 17 36.58 -0.27 -8.60
N TYR A 18 35.64 -1.00 -9.22
CA TYR A 18 35.41 -2.44 -8.97
C TYR A 18 35.64 -3.26 -10.23
N LYS A 19 36.10 -4.51 -10.07
CA LYS A 19 36.11 -5.45 -11.19
C LYS A 19 34.70 -5.86 -11.53
N ASP A 20 34.45 -6.19 -12.80
CA ASP A 20 33.11 -6.57 -13.26
C ASP A 20 32.49 -7.76 -12.49
N SER A 21 33.34 -8.69 -12.02
CA SER A 21 32.93 -9.84 -11.19
C SER A 21 32.56 -9.52 -9.75
N GLU A 22 32.91 -8.32 -9.27
CA GLU A 22 32.63 -7.84 -7.91
C GLU A 22 31.38 -6.95 -7.87
N ILE A 23 30.82 -6.60 -9.05
CA ILE A 23 29.64 -5.74 -9.16
C ILE A 23 28.39 -6.61 -9.21
N ASP A 24 27.53 -6.46 -8.21
CA ASP A 24 26.17 -6.98 -8.25
C ASP A 24 25.25 -5.97 -8.94
N TRP A 25 25.01 -6.18 -10.24
CA TRP A 25 24.15 -5.29 -11.02
C TRP A 25 22.68 -5.33 -10.58
N LEU A 26 22.22 -6.40 -9.92
CA LEU A 26 20.87 -6.48 -9.39
C LEU A 26 20.76 -5.58 -8.15
N LEU A 27 21.75 -5.61 -7.26
CA LEU A 27 21.80 -4.69 -6.12
C LEU A 27 21.86 -3.22 -6.56
N VAL A 28 22.62 -2.90 -7.61
CA VAL A 28 22.67 -1.55 -8.19
C VAL A 28 21.32 -1.13 -8.76
N TYR A 29 20.62 -2.05 -9.44
CA TYR A 29 19.28 -1.82 -9.96
C TYR A 29 18.27 -1.57 -8.83
N ASP A 30 18.25 -2.43 -7.81
CA ASP A 30 17.35 -2.33 -6.65
C ASP A 30 17.57 -1.01 -5.89
N ALA A 31 18.82 -0.62 -5.66
CA ALA A 31 19.15 0.67 -5.06
C ALA A 31 18.64 1.85 -5.90
N GLY A 32 18.71 1.75 -7.22
CA GLY A 32 18.16 2.75 -8.14
C GLY A 32 16.64 2.83 -8.12
N CYS A 33 15.94 1.74 -7.79
CA CYS A 33 14.50 1.72 -7.61
C CYS A 33 14.03 2.41 -6.31
N THR A 34 14.94 2.67 -5.38
CA THR A 34 14.67 3.32 -4.08
C THR A 34 15.09 4.79 -4.04
N ILE A 35 15.58 5.36 -5.15
CA ILE A 35 15.93 6.79 -5.21
C ILE A 35 14.65 7.59 -5.41
N ASP A 36 14.07 8.01 -4.28
CA ASP A 36 13.03 9.02 -4.23
C ASP A 36 13.71 10.39 -4.14
N ASP A 37 13.85 11.09 -5.28
CA ASP A 37 14.43 12.46 -5.34
C ASP A 37 13.61 13.50 -4.57
N THR A 38 12.43 13.11 -4.09
CA THR A 38 11.50 13.92 -3.31
C THR A 38 10.92 13.07 -2.21
N ALA A 39 10.92 13.58 -0.97
CA ALA A 39 10.14 12.95 0.10
C ALA A 39 8.69 12.79 -0.36
N LEU A 40 8.09 11.62 -0.11
CA LEU A 40 6.66 11.45 -0.30
C LEU A 40 5.92 12.49 0.53
N PRO A 41 4.84 13.10 -0.01
CA PRO A 41 4.04 14.04 0.77
C PRO A 41 3.45 13.30 1.98
N GLU A 42 3.83 13.74 3.18
CA GLU A 42 3.23 13.28 4.41
C GLU A 42 1.84 13.91 4.54
N HIS A 43 0.80 13.10 4.36
CA HIS A 43 -0.58 13.54 4.49
C HIS A 43 -1.37 12.56 5.34
N VAL A 44 -1.76 13.03 6.52
CA VAL A 44 -2.74 12.34 7.37
C VAL A 44 -4.12 12.81 6.96
N THR A 45 -5.02 11.86 6.68
CA THR A 45 -6.40 12.19 6.33
C THR A 45 -7.16 12.60 7.60
N GLU A 46 -7.82 13.75 7.55
CA GLU A 46 -8.63 14.24 8.66
C GLU A 46 -9.83 13.33 8.93
N PRO A 47 -10.30 13.19 10.19
CA PRO A 47 -11.42 12.30 10.53
C PRO A 47 -12.69 12.55 9.72
N ASN A 48 -13.05 13.82 9.49
CA ASN A 48 -14.23 14.18 8.68
C ASN A 48 -14.09 13.74 7.22
N ASP A 49 -12.86 13.73 6.68
CA ASP A 49 -12.59 13.25 5.34
C ASP A 49 -12.63 11.71 5.29
N LEU A 50 -12.16 11.01 6.31
CA LEU A 50 -12.36 9.56 6.44
C LEU A 50 -13.84 9.19 6.44
N ASP A 51 -14.66 9.90 7.23
CA ASP A 51 -16.12 9.68 7.26
C ASP A 51 -16.75 9.91 5.89
N ARG A 52 -16.34 10.98 5.17
CA ARG A 52 -16.80 11.27 3.82
C ARG A 52 -16.33 10.23 2.80
N LEU A 53 -15.11 9.72 2.93
CA LEU A 53 -14.55 8.71 2.05
C LEU A 53 -15.26 7.37 2.24
N ILE A 54 -15.42 6.91 3.48
CA ILE A 54 -16.02 5.61 3.80
C ILE A 54 -17.55 5.69 3.70
N GLY A 55 -18.18 6.52 4.54
CA GLY A 55 -19.63 6.65 4.62
C GLY A 55 -20.27 7.33 3.41
N GLY A 56 -19.50 8.07 2.61
CA GLY A 56 -19.96 8.68 1.36
C GLY A 56 -19.51 7.91 0.13
N THR A 57 -18.22 7.98 -0.18
CA THR A 57 -17.69 7.52 -1.47
C THR A 57 -17.70 5.99 -1.59
N PHE A 58 -17.19 5.28 -0.60
CA PHE A 58 -17.14 3.82 -0.59
C PHE A 58 -18.55 3.22 -0.54
N LYS A 59 -19.46 3.77 0.28
CA LYS A 59 -20.89 3.41 0.26
C LYS A 59 -21.49 3.51 -1.15
N LEU A 60 -21.29 4.65 -1.83
CA LEU A 60 -21.81 4.86 -3.19
C LEU A 60 -21.18 3.90 -4.20
N PHE A 61 -19.88 3.62 -4.07
CA PHE A 61 -19.20 2.63 -4.89
C PHE A 61 -19.82 1.23 -4.72
N LEU A 62 -20.03 0.80 -3.47
CA LEU A 62 -20.70 -0.46 -3.16
C LEU A 62 -22.14 -0.52 -3.71
N ALA A 63 -22.86 0.61 -3.71
CA ALA A 63 -24.18 0.72 -4.31
C ALA A 63 -24.17 0.60 -5.85
N ALA A 64 -23.10 1.07 -6.50
CA ALA A 64 -22.93 1.05 -7.95
C ALA A 64 -22.51 -0.31 -8.52
N LEU A 65 -22.08 -1.26 -7.68
CA LEU A 65 -21.73 -2.60 -8.14
C LEU A 65 -22.97 -3.29 -8.77
N PRO A 66 -22.84 -3.88 -9.98
CA PRO A 66 -23.97 -4.46 -10.70
C PRO A 66 -24.54 -5.70 -9.99
N THR A 67 -23.71 -6.38 -9.20
CA THR A 67 -24.05 -7.57 -8.42
C THR A 67 -23.26 -7.58 -7.12
N ALA A 68 -23.76 -8.29 -6.12
CA ALA A 68 -23.00 -8.51 -4.89
C ALA A 68 -21.71 -9.30 -5.21
N PRO A 69 -20.53 -8.84 -4.75
CA PRO A 69 -19.29 -9.59 -4.88
C PRO A 69 -19.37 -10.90 -4.09
N THR A 70 -18.74 -11.95 -4.60
CA THR A 70 -18.63 -13.23 -3.89
C THR A 70 -17.59 -13.18 -2.78
N ILE A 71 -16.51 -12.43 -2.97
CA ILE A 71 -15.40 -12.27 -2.03
C ILE A 71 -14.96 -10.81 -2.06
N VAL A 72 -14.66 -10.25 -0.89
CA VAL A 72 -14.01 -8.95 -0.73
C VAL A 72 -12.76 -9.16 0.08
N THR A 73 -11.61 -8.72 -0.45
CA THR A 73 -10.33 -8.74 0.26
C THR A 73 -9.90 -7.31 0.55
N VAL A 74 -9.56 -7.02 1.80
CA VAL A 74 -9.09 -5.70 2.23
C VAL A 74 -7.72 -5.87 2.86
N ALA A 75 -6.74 -5.09 2.40
CA ALA A 75 -5.43 -5.04 3.01
C ALA A 75 -5.47 -4.13 4.24
N ARG A 76 -4.94 -4.61 5.37
CA ARG A 76 -4.77 -3.84 6.62
C ARG A 76 -3.33 -3.34 6.69
N SER A 77 -3.13 -2.07 6.38
CA SER A 77 -1.85 -1.36 6.53
C SER A 77 -1.73 -0.92 7.98
N SER A 78 -1.02 -1.70 8.81
CA SER A 78 -0.80 -1.38 10.23
C SER A 78 0.67 -1.30 10.63
N GLU A 79 1.57 -1.90 9.85
CA GLU A 79 3.01 -2.04 10.16
C GLU A 79 3.91 -1.42 9.08
N ASP A 80 3.35 -0.70 8.11
CA ASP A 80 4.04 -0.21 6.91
C ASP A 80 4.24 1.32 6.87
N GLU A 81 4.08 1.98 8.02
CA GLU A 81 4.22 3.44 8.19
C GLU A 81 3.26 4.30 7.33
N TYR A 82 2.35 3.70 6.55
CA TYR A 82 1.41 4.42 5.69
C TYR A 82 0.09 4.79 6.39
N CYS A 83 -0.36 3.99 7.36
CA CYS A 83 -1.57 4.27 8.13
C CYS A 83 -1.23 4.63 9.58
N PRO A 84 -1.72 5.76 10.13
CA PRO A 84 -1.55 6.07 11.54
C PRO A 84 -2.15 4.95 12.42
N PRO A 85 -1.40 4.40 13.38
CA PRO A 85 -1.82 3.23 14.16
C PRO A 85 -3.12 3.47 14.94
N GLU A 86 -3.38 4.70 15.37
CA GLU A 86 -4.60 5.11 16.05
C GLU A 86 -5.85 5.07 15.14
N SER A 87 -5.66 5.14 13.82
CA SER A 87 -6.75 5.19 12.84
C SER A 87 -7.11 3.81 12.27
N VAL A 88 -6.22 2.83 12.35
CA VAL A 88 -6.38 1.50 11.74
C VAL A 88 -7.69 0.84 12.15
N GLU A 89 -7.97 0.79 13.46
CA GLU A 89 -9.16 0.09 13.97
C GLU A 89 -10.45 0.82 13.59
N GLN A 90 -10.46 2.15 13.65
CA GLN A 90 -11.60 2.95 13.25
C GLN A 90 -11.93 2.75 11.77
N ILE A 91 -10.92 2.77 10.90
CA ILE A 91 -11.08 2.57 9.46
C ILE A 91 -11.60 1.16 9.19
N GLN A 92 -11.02 0.15 9.84
CA GLN A 92 -11.46 -1.24 9.72
C GLN A 92 -12.93 -1.41 10.10
N CYS A 93 -13.34 -0.90 11.26
CA CYS A 93 -14.72 -0.96 11.72
C CYS A 93 -15.67 -0.27 10.72
N ALA A 94 -15.36 0.95 10.29
CA ALA A 94 -16.22 1.71 9.39
C ALA A 94 -16.36 1.05 8.00
N VAL A 95 -15.29 0.45 7.47
CA VAL A 95 -15.33 -0.31 6.21
C VAL A 95 -16.20 -1.56 6.36
N LEU A 96 -16.05 -2.30 7.46
CA LEU A 96 -16.87 -3.49 7.73
C LEU A 96 -18.34 -3.13 7.91
N ASP A 97 -18.66 -2.02 8.57
CA ASP A 97 -20.04 -1.55 8.75
C ASP A 97 -20.72 -1.26 7.41
N GLU A 98 -20.05 -0.56 6.49
CA GLU A 98 -20.61 -0.29 5.16
C GLU A 98 -20.72 -1.57 4.31
N LEU A 99 -19.79 -2.52 4.45
CA LEU A 99 -19.88 -3.84 3.81
C LEU A 99 -21.06 -4.65 4.34
N HIS A 100 -21.25 -4.74 5.66
CA HIS A 100 -22.40 -5.42 6.26
C HIS A 100 -23.72 -4.76 5.85
N LEU A 101 -23.77 -3.43 5.80
CA LEU A 101 -24.96 -2.70 5.39
C LEU A 101 -25.34 -2.99 3.93
N ARG A 102 -24.35 -3.15 3.03
CA ARG A 102 -24.61 -3.41 1.61
C ARG A 102 -24.87 -4.88 1.31
N LEU A 103 -24.05 -5.77 1.86
CA LEU A 103 -23.98 -7.18 1.51
C LEU A 103 -24.83 -8.07 2.43
N GLY A 104 -25.23 -7.54 3.59
CA GLY A 104 -25.99 -8.25 4.61
C GLY A 104 -25.13 -8.66 5.82
N SER A 105 -25.79 -9.01 6.93
CA SER A 105 -25.15 -9.41 8.18
C SER A 105 -24.66 -10.86 8.21
N GLU A 106 -24.92 -11.64 7.16
CA GLU A 106 -24.52 -13.05 7.03
C GLU A 106 -23.14 -13.20 6.37
N VAL A 107 -22.44 -12.10 6.11
CA VAL A 107 -21.08 -12.11 5.55
C VAL A 107 -20.12 -12.75 6.55
N ASP A 108 -19.43 -13.79 6.11
CA ASP A 108 -18.33 -14.39 6.87
C ASP A 108 -17.11 -13.47 6.80
N VAL A 109 -16.65 -12.99 7.96
CA VAL A 109 -15.52 -12.07 8.10
C VAL A 109 -14.36 -12.80 8.75
N GLN A 110 -13.21 -12.80 8.08
CA GLN A 110 -11.99 -13.46 8.52
C GLN A 110 -10.85 -12.44 8.61
N PHE A 111 -10.19 -12.36 9.76
CA PHE A 111 -9.04 -11.50 9.99
C PHE A 111 -7.75 -12.32 9.86
N ALA A 112 -7.21 -12.39 8.64
CA ALA A 112 -6.04 -13.24 8.35
C ALA A 112 -4.85 -12.97 9.28
N TYR A 113 -4.61 -11.70 9.63
CA TYR A 113 -3.51 -11.30 10.50
C TYR A 113 -3.58 -11.90 11.91
N GLN A 114 -4.78 -12.23 12.43
CA GLN A 114 -4.90 -12.85 13.75
C GLN A 114 -4.38 -14.31 13.75
N GLN A 115 -4.47 -14.99 12.60
CA GLN A 115 -3.94 -16.36 12.47
C GLN A 115 -2.41 -16.38 12.42
N ASP A 116 -1.79 -15.30 11.93
CA ASP A 116 -0.34 -15.13 11.86
C ASP A 116 0.27 -14.75 13.21
N GLU A 117 -0.48 -14.04 14.08
CA GLU A 117 -0.08 -13.69 15.45
C GLU A 117 -0.11 -14.89 16.40
N GLU A 118 -1.06 -15.82 16.25
CA GLU A 118 -1.16 -17.03 17.10
C GLU A 118 -0.04 -18.07 16.83
N GLN A 119 0.70 -17.90 15.74
CA GLN A 119 1.78 -18.80 15.32
C GLN A 119 3.18 -18.28 15.66
N GLN A 120 3.29 -17.12 16.31
CA GLN A 120 4.55 -16.51 16.79
C GLN A 120 4.70 -16.66 18.31
#